data_AF-A0A7S4BSC9-F1
#
_entry.id   AF-A0A7S4BSC9-F1
#
_cell.length_a   1.000
_cell.length_b   1.000
_cell.length_c   1.000
_cell.angle_alpha   90.00
_cell.angle_beta   90.00
_cell.angle_gamma   90.00
#
_symmetry.space_group_name_H-M   'P 1'
#
loop_
_entity.id
_entity.type
_entity.pdbx_description
1 polymer ?
#
loop_
_entity_poly.entity_id
_entity_poly.type
_entity_poly.pdbx_seq_one_letter_code
_entity_poly.pdbx_strand_id
1 'polypeptide(L)'
;MAMQIHISLCAFSFLTSHAVLGLHAGNLYSSPHLTLNSAKPTQFSHSAAPFASRRCTMRENPWPNQQVARVGVNMCAPIALRTSPSLRPAAAPRRCHVLMGGPARIRGRSVECTDNFYEAPMEIGGLTYSTCEHYFQAMKFTGDDEASTRLRETIRTSPTALKAWYHGQSREAPIRKDWERVKASVMYTGVAAKFAQHPQLAATLVATGSDRIRAAISTDDWQEINGYILERVREELKPEDQRDTARLEELVREIDG
;
A
#
# COMPACT_ATOMS: atom_id res chain seq x y z
N MET A 1 -29.57 34.55 57.17
CA MET A 1 -28.22 34.55 56.55
C MET A 1 -28.37 34.07 55.12
N ALA A 2 -28.36 34.99 54.16
CA ALA A 2 -28.43 34.69 52.73
C ALA A 2 -27.28 35.44 52.05
N MET A 3 -26.31 34.71 51.50
CA MET A 3 -25.15 35.26 50.79
C MET A 3 -25.55 35.54 49.34
N GLN A 4 -25.43 36.81 48.93
CA GLN A 4 -25.44 37.23 47.54
C GLN A 4 -24.06 36.99 46.91
N ILE A 5 -24.07 36.34 45.74
CA ILE A 5 -22.90 36.11 44.89
C ILE A 5 -22.82 37.28 43.89
N HIS A 6 -21.72 38.02 43.90
CA HIS A 6 -21.42 39.05 42.90
C HIS A 6 -20.74 38.42 41.67
N ILE A 7 -21.34 38.61 40.50
CA ILE A 7 -20.77 38.35 39.18
C ILE A 7 -20.10 39.65 38.71
N SER A 8 -18.83 39.59 38.29
CA SER A 8 -18.13 40.71 37.65
C SER A 8 -17.74 40.31 36.22
N LEU A 9 -18.41 40.92 35.26
CA LEU A 9 -18.08 40.92 33.83
C LEU A 9 -17.18 42.13 33.56
N CYS A 10 -16.02 41.92 32.93
CA CYS A 10 -15.24 43.00 32.32
C CYS A 10 -15.29 42.84 30.80
N ALA A 11 -15.68 43.91 30.14
CA ALA A 11 -15.84 44.03 28.70
C ALA A 11 -15.22 45.36 28.22
N PHE A 12 -14.72 45.35 26.97
CA PHE A 12 -14.30 46.49 26.13
C PHE A 12 -13.03 47.25 26.55
N SER A 13 -12.08 47.56 25.65
CA SER A 13 -12.33 48.39 24.46
C SER A 13 -11.30 48.18 23.34
N PHE A 14 -11.80 48.26 22.11
CA PHE A 14 -11.07 48.56 20.88
C PHE A 14 -10.59 50.02 20.87
N LEU A 15 -9.43 50.29 20.28
CA LEU A 15 -9.12 51.58 19.66
C LEU A 15 -8.26 51.37 18.41
N THR A 16 -8.71 52.05 17.37
CA THR A 16 -8.19 52.10 16.02
C THR A 16 -7.10 53.17 15.89
N SER A 17 -6.25 53.01 14.86
CA SER A 17 -6.11 53.97 13.75
C SER A 17 -4.70 54.51 13.40
N HIS A 18 -4.50 54.55 12.08
CA HIS A 18 -3.57 55.33 11.25
C HIS A 18 -2.17 54.79 10.90
N ALA A 19 -2.04 54.58 9.58
CA ALA A 19 -0.84 54.36 8.79
C ALA A 19 -0.11 55.68 8.48
N VAL A 20 1.23 55.62 8.32
CA VAL A 20 2.04 56.59 7.57
C VAL A 20 3.10 55.84 6.77
N LEU A 21 3.18 56.20 5.48
CA LEU A 21 4.12 55.74 4.46
C LEU A 21 5.54 56.27 4.70
N GLY A 22 6.57 55.52 4.25
CA GLY A 22 7.93 56.05 4.14
C GLY A 22 8.93 55.03 3.61
N LEU A 23 9.16 55.06 2.29
CA LEU A 23 10.29 54.40 1.61
C LEU A 23 11.64 54.86 2.17
N HIS A 24 12.60 53.94 2.37
CA HIS A 24 13.98 54.14 1.95
C HIS A 24 14.74 52.80 1.83
N ALA A 25 15.34 52.62 0.65
CA ALA A 25 16.29 51.57 0.32
C ALA A 25 17.63 51.81 1.04
N GLY A 26 18.28 50.74 1.48
CA GLY A 26 19.58 50.81 2.14
C GLY A 26 20.19 49.42 2.30
N ASN A 27 20.85 48.98 1.23
CA ASN A 27 21.59 47.73 1.11
C ASN A 27 22.91 47.82 1.90
N LEU A 28 23.08 47.03 2.96
CA LEU A 28 24.38 46.77 3.61
C LEU A 28 24.42 45.34 4.16
N TYR A 29 24.73 44.38 3.28
CA TYR A 29 25.27 43.08 3.70
C TYR A 29 26.79 43.21 3.78
N SER A 30 27.34 43.09 4.99
CA SER A 30 28.77 42.93 5.24
C SER A 30 28.94 42.02 6.44
N SER A 31 29.45 40.82 6.19
CA SER A 31 30.14 39.98 7.19
C SER A 31 31.09 39.02 6.46
N PRO A 32 32.20 38.64 7.11
CA PRO A 32 33.46 38.41 6.42
C PRO A 32 33.80 36.93 6.20
N HIS A 33 34.70 36.76 5.24
CA HIS A 33 35.51 35.58 4.91
C HIS A 33 35.88 34.67 6.08
N LEU A 34 35.63 33.36 5.91
CA LEU A 34 36.42 32.29 6.50
C LEU A 34 36.81 31.27 5.41
N THR A 35 38.06 31.44 4.99
CA THR A 35 39.06 30.47 4.50
C THR A 35 38.60 29.08 4.04
N LEU A 36 38.74 28.87 2.73
CA LEU A 36 38.91 27.58 2.06
C LEU A 36 40.26 26.95 2.47
N ASN A 37 40.23 25.76 3.07
CA ASN A 37 41.42 24.91 3.20
C ASN A 37 41.41 23.86 2.09
N SER A 38 42.38 24.00 1.20
CA SER A 38 42.76 23.04 0.16
C SER A 38 43.48 21.84 0.80
N ALA A 39 42.91 20.64 0.68
CA ALA A 39 43.62 19.38 0.88
C ALA A 39 43.68 18.61 -0.45
N LYS A 40 44.90 18.19 -0.79
CA LYS A 40 45.32 17.58 -2.06
C LYS A 40 44.72 16.19 -2.30
N PRO A 41 44.62 15.73 -3.57
CA PRO A 41 44.12 14.41 -3.92
C PRO A 41 45.21 13.34 -3.78
N THR A 42 44.90 12.27 -3.04
CA THR A 42 45.71 11.05 -3.02
C THR A 42 45.24 10.12 -4.13
N GLN A 43 46.18 9.82 -5.04
CA GLN A 43 46.04 8.85 -6.11
C GLN A 43 45.96 7.43 -5.52
N PHE A 44 45.05 6.59 -6.02
CA PHE A 44 45.21 5.14 -5.96
C PHE A 44 44.90 4.53 -7.32
N SER A 45 45.84 3.70 -7.75
CA SER A 45 46.04 3.08 -9.05
C SER A 45 45.07 1.93 -9.33
N HIS A 46 44.81 1.72 -10.62
CA HIS A 46 44.09 0.58 -11.19
C HIS A 46 44.81 -0.75 -10.93
N SER A 47 44.02 -1.81 -10.70
CA SER A 47 44.35 -3.17 -11.13
C SER A 47 43.07 -3.95 -11.40
N ALA A 48 43.02 -4.62 -12.54
CA ALA A 48 41.88 -5.31 -13.11
C ALA A 48 41.97 -6.83 -12.94
N ALA A 49 40.79 -7.45 -12.79
CA ALA A 49 40.39 -8.82 -13.19
C ALA A 49 40.98 -10.05 -12.45
N PRO A 50 40.34 -11.25 -12.49
CA PRO A 50 39.20 -11.65 -13.31
C PRO A 50 38.00 -12.29 -12.59
N PHE A 51 36.92 -12.22 -13.35
CA PHE A 51 35.63 -12.88 -13.29
C PHE A 51 35.75 -14.41 -13.18
N ALA A 52 35.10 -15.02 -12.17
CA ALA A 52 34.87 -16.46 -12.11
C ALA A 52 33.38 -16.73 -12.30
N SER A 53 33.01 -17.16 -13.50
CA SER A 53 31.66 -17.56 -13.88
C SER A 53 31.26 -18.84 -13.15
N ARG A 54 30.33 -18.76 -12.19
CA ARG A 54 29.55 -19.95 -11.77
C ARG A 54 28.34 -20.08 -12.69
N ARG A 55 28.38 -21.18 -13.45
CA ARG A 55 27.41 -21.65 -14.41
C ARG A 55 26.10 -21.99 -13.68
N CYS A 56 25.12 -21.09 -13.72
CA CYS A 56 23.76 -21.39 -13.25
C CYS A 56 23.01 -22.04 -14.42
N THR A 57 22.73 -23.33 -14.29
CA THR A 57 21.92 -24.08 -15.24
C THR A 57 20.51 -23.51 -15.28
N MET A 58 20.04 -23.20 -16.49
CA MET A 58 18.66 -22.80 -16.76
C MET A 58 17.69 -23.81 -16.17
N ARG A 59 16.77 -23.35 -15.33
CA ARG A 59 15.53 -24.07 -15.07
C ARG A 59 14.45 -23.36 -15.86
N GLU A 60 13.90 -24.09 -16.82
CA GLU A 60 12.93 -23.64 -17.81
C GLU A 60 11.65 -23.13 -17.14
N ASN A 61 11.11 -22.04 -17.68
CA ASN A 61 9.87 -21.39 -17.25
C ASN A 61 8.66 -22.16 -17.84
N PRO A 62 7.75 -22.75 -17.03
CA PRO A 62 6.67 -23.57 -17.56
C PRO A 62 5.36 -22.77 -17.62
N TRP A 63 5.12 -22.03 -18.70
CA TRP A 63 3.77 -21.57 -19.05
C TRP A 63 3.54 -21.75 -20.56
N PRO A 64 2.73 -22.74 -20.99
CA PRO A 64 2.53 -23.03 -22.40
C PRO A 64 1.55 -22.07 -23.08
N ASN A 65 1.88 -21.78 -24.34
CA ASN A 65 1.17 -20.96 -25.29
C ASN A 65 -0.31 -21.35 -25.47
N GLN A 66 -1.12 -20.31 -25.64
CA GLN A 66 -2.51 -20.37 -26.06
C GLN A 66 -2.66 -21.10 -27.40
N GLN A 67 -3.56 -22.08 -27.46
CA GLN A 67 -4.14 -22.58 -28.70
C GLN A 67 -5.65 -22.32 -28.70
N VAL A 68 -6.05 -21.55 -29.71
CA VAL A 68 -7.43 -21.25 -30.09
C VAL A 68 -8.06 -22.50 -30.73
N ALA A 69 -9.08 -23.05 -30.08
CA ALA A 69 -9.90 -24.12 -30.67
C ALA A 69 -11.18 -23.52 -31.28
N ARG A 70 -11.32 -23.71 -32.60
CA ARG A 70 -12.55 -23.49 -33.37
C ARG A 70 -13.60 -24.51 -32.93
N VAL A 71 -14.80 -24.07 -32.59
CA VAL A 71 -15.97 -24.97 -32.43
C VAL A 71 -16.88 -24.82 -33.64
N GLY A 72 -17.06 -25.94 -34.34
CA GLY A 72 -17.93 -26.07 -35.49
C GLY A 72 -19.40 -26.05 -35.13
N VAL A 73 -20.19 -25.55 -36.07
CA VAL A 73 -21.65 -25.46 -36.05
C VAL A 73 -22.23 -26.84 -36.35
N ASN A 74 -23.26 -27.28 -35.63
CA ASN A 74 -24.22 -28.24 -36.17
C ASN A 74 -25.62 -28.04 -35.58
N MET A 75 -26.59 -28.09 -36.49
CA MET A 75 -28.00 -27.73 -36.34
C MET A 75 -28.88 -28.90 -35.83
N CYS A 76 -29.90 -28.52 -35.05
CA CYS A 76 -31.28 -29.05 -34.96
C CYS A 76 -31.60 -30.51 -34.60
N ALA A 77 -32.35 -30.67 -33.49
CA ALA A 77 -33.52 -31.55 -33.35
C ALA A 77 -34.43 -31.07 -32.18
N PRO A 78 -35.75 -31.37 -32.17
CA PRO A 78 -36.77 -30.49 -31.61
C PRO A 78 -37.13 -30.69 -30.13
N ILE A 79 -37.67 -29.62 -29.57
CA ILE A 79 -38.08 -29.42 -28.17
C ILE A 79 -39.45 -30.05 -27.91
N ALA A 80 -39.53 -30.94 -26.92
CA ALA A 80 -40.77 -31.33 -26.25
C ALA A 80 -40.92 -30.50 -24.95
N LEU A 81 -41.99 -29.73 -24.87
CA LEU A 81 -42.39 -28.97 -23.68
C LEU A 81 -42.87 -29.91 -22.57
N ARG A 82 -42.18 -29.91 -21.43
CA ARG A 82 -42.74 -30.34 -20.14
C ARG A 82 -42.49 -29.26 -19.10
N THR A 83 -43.56 -28.95 -18.38
CA THR A 83 -43.68 -27.89 -17.40
C THR A 83 -43.35 -28.36 -15.98
N SER A 84 -42.72 -27.45 -15.22
CA SER A 84 -42.75 -27.28 -13.75
C SER A 84 -41.93 -28.24 -12.85
N PRO A 85 -41.63 -27.87 -11.58
CA PRO A 85 -41.23 -26.57 -11.03
C PRO A 85 -40.03 -26.67 -10.05
N SER A 86 -39.58 -25.53 -9.52
CA SER A 86 -38.57 -25.35 -8.45
C SER A 86 -37.09 -25.39 -8.88
N LEU A 87 -36.65 -24.30 -9.49
CA LEU A 87 -35.24 -23.94 -9.47
C LEU A 87 -34.89 -23.50 -8.03
N ARG A 88 -34.33 -24.43 -7.24
CA ARG A 88 -33.40 -24.00 -6.19
C ARG A 88 -32.33 -23.18 -6.89
N PRO A 89 -31.96 -21.98 -6.42
CA PRO A 89 -30.83 -21.29 -7.00
C PRO A 89 -29.64 -22.23 -6.90
N ALA A 90 -29.05 -22.57 -8.05
CA ALA A 90 -27.82 -23.33 -8.11
C ALA A 90 -26.82 -22.62 -7.18
N ALA A 91 -26.28 -23.36 -6.21
CA ALA A 91 -25.22 -22.85 -5.38
C ALA A 91 -24.15 -22.26 -6.31
N ALA A 92 -23.84 -20.99 -6.12
CA ALA A 92 -22.89 -20.28 -6.95
C ALA A 92 -21.62 -21.14 -7.08
N PRO A 93 -21.06 -21.26 -8.30
CA PRO A 93 -19.86 -22.07 -8.48
C PRO A 93 -18.80 -21.54 -7.51
N ARG A 94 -18.29 -22.43 -6.64
CA ARG A 94 -17.14 -22.13 -5.79
C ARG A 94 -16.00 -21.74 -6.73
N ARG A 95 -15.83 -20.44 -6.95
CA ARG A 95 -14.76 -19.94 -7.79
C ARG A 95 -13.47 -20.33 -7.07
N CYS A 96 -12.73 -21.24 -7.68
CA CYS A 96 -11.29 -21.32 -7.50
C CYS A 96 -10.71 -20.02 -8.10
N HIS A 97 -10.90 -18.91 -7.40
CA HIS A 97 -10.43 -17.59 -7.79
C HIS A 97 -9.17 -17.33 -6.99
N VAL A 98 -8.05 -17.45 -7.69
CA VAL A 98 -6.75 -16.82 -7.42
C VAL A 98 -6.32 -16.83 -5.95
N LEU A 99 -5.36 -17.70 -5.68
CA LEU A 99 -4.71 -17.98 -4.39
C LEU A 99 -3.80 -16.83 -3.91
N MET A 100 -4.19 -15.57 -4.13
CA MET A 100 -3.40 -14.38 -3.80
C MET A 100 -4.28 -13.33 -3.14
N GLY A 101 -3.82 -12.78 -2.01
CA GLY A 101 -4.45 -11.63 -1.36
C GLY A 101 -5.54 -11.94 -0.34
N GLY A 102 -6.13 -13.15 -0.35
CA GLY A 102 -7.30 -13.52 0.45
C GLY A 102 -7.26 -13.17 1.94
N PRO A 103 -8.42 -13.19 2.62
CA PRO A 103 -8.49 -12.79 4.01
C PRO A 103 -7.71 -13.73 4.93
N ALA A 104 -7.06 -13.15 5.93
CA ALA A 104 -6.39 -13.85 6.99
C ALA A 104 -7.39 -14.71 7.80
N ARG A 105 -6.88 -15.83 8.32
CA ARG A 105 -7.64 -16.69 9.23
C ARG A 105 -7.17 -16.44 10.66
N ILE A 106 -8.08 -15.96 11.50
CA ILE A 106 -7.81 -15.62 12.90
C ILE A 106 -8.79 -16.38 13.79
N ARG A 107 -8.27 -17.22 14.71
CA ARG A 107 -9.06 -18.18 15.51
C ARG A 107 -10.01 -19.03 14.65
N GLY A 108 -9.55 -19.45 13.47
CA GLY A 108 -10.34 -20.25 12.53
C GLY A 108 -11.42 -19.50 11.75
N ARG A 109 -11.60 -18.19 11.97
CA ARG A 109 -12.55 -17.33 11.25
C ARG A 109 -11.84 -16.52 10.17
N SER A 110 -12.50 -16.34 9.03
CA SER A 110 -12.06 -15.44 7.96
C SER A 110 -12.36 -13.99 8.37
N VAL A 111 -11.39 -13.09 8.19
CA VAL A 111 -11.57 -11.66 8.44
C VAL A 111 -11.41 -10.90 7.13
N GLU A 112 -12.52 -10.72 6.41
CA GLU A 112 -12.56 -10.24 5.01
C GLU A 112 -11.76 -8.96 4.77
N CYS A 113 -11.81 -8.00 5.70
CA CYS A 113 -11.11 -6.72 5.55
C CYS A 113 -9.58 -6.82 5.62
N THR A 114 -9.01 -7.98 5.95
CA THR A 114 -7.56 -8.22 5.90
C THR A 114 -7.04 -8.57 4.51
N ASP A 115 -7.93 -8.79 3.54
CA ASP A 115 -7.56 -9.03 2.14
C ASP A 115 -7.05 -7.72 1.50
N ASN A 116 -5.90 -7.78 0.83
CA ASN A 116 -5.29 -6.63 0.14
C ASN A 116 -6.03 -6.23 -1.16
N PHE A 117 -6.88 -7.12 -1.67
CA PHE A 117 -7.79 -6.93 -2.80
C PHE A 117 -9.18 -6.48 -2.34
N TYR A 118 -9.45 -6.43 -1.02
CA TYR A 118 -10.68 -5.87 -0.48
C TYR A 118 -10.83 -4.39 -0.87
N GLU A 119 -11.99 -4.04 -1.42
CA GLU A 119 -12.35 -2.68 -1.81
C GLU A 119 -12.60 -1.81 -0.58
N ALA A 120 -11.60 -0.99 -0.26
CA ALA A 120 -11.64 0.04 0.77
C ALA A 120 -10.85 1.23 0.23
N PRO A 121 -11.50 2.13 -0.53
CA PRO A 121 -10.82 3.25 -1.16
C PRO A 121 -10.06 4.09 -0.14
N MET A 122 -8.80 4.38 -0.44
CA MET A 122 -7.92 5.13 0.44
C MET A 122 -7.18 6.22 -0.34
N GLU A 123 -7.01 7.38 0.27
CA GLU A 123 -6.23 8.48 -0.29
C GLU A 123 -4.79 8.43 0.24
N ILE A 124 -3.81 8.44 -0.66
CA ILE A 124 -2.38 8.52 -0.33
C ILE A 124 -1.73 9.51 -1.30
N GLY A 125 -1.12 10.57 -0.77
CA GLY A 125 -0.47 11.60 -1.59
C GLY A 125 -1.43 12.35 -2.52
N GLY A 126 -2.68 12.57 -2.08
CA GLY A 126 -3.72 13.25 -2.87
C GLY A 126 -4.32 12.40 -3.99
N LEU A 127 -3.98 11.11 -4.06
CA LEU A 127 -4.51 10.16 -5.04
C LEU A 127 -5.32 9.06 -4.35
N THR A 128 -6.49 8.76 -4.89
CA THR A 128 -7.33 7.65 -4.41
C THR A 128 -6.93 6.33 -5.09
N TYR A 129 -6.77 5.29 -4.26
CA TYR A 129 -6.55 3.90 -4.66
C TYR A 129 -7.71 3.04 -4.13
N SER A 130 -8.34 2.23 -4.99
CA SER A 130 -9.51 1.43 -4.62
C SER A 130 -9.19 0.30 -3.63
N THR A 131 -7.97 -0.23 -3.66
CA THR A 131 -7.48 -1.29 -2.78
C THR A 131 -5.99 -1.11 -2.45
N CYS A 132 -5.49 -1.82 -1.44
CA CYS A 132 -4.05 -1.89 -1.15
C CYS A 132 -3.25 -2.39 -2.36
N GLU A 133 -3.79 -3.34 -3.11
CA GLU A 133 -3.17 -3.87 -4.33
C GLU A 133 -2.95 -2.79 -5.41
N HIS A 134 -3.92 -1.87 -5.61
CA HIS A 134 -3.75 -0.76 -6.57
C HIS A 134 -2.57 0.12 -6.19
N TYR A 135 -2.48 0.47 -4.91
CA TYR A 135 -1.37 1.26 -4.39
C TYR A 135 -0.03 0.53 -4.55
N PHE A 136 0.03 -0.71 -4.06
CA PHE A 136 1.23 -1.54 -4.08
C PHE A 136 1.81 -1.69 -5.49
N GLN A 137 0.96 -2.00 -6.48
CA GLN A 137 1.39 -2.17 -7.86
C GLN A 137 1.82 -0.85 -8.51
N ALA A 138 1.16 0.27 -8.19
CA ALA A 138 1.54 1.58 -8.71
C ALA A 138 2.92 2.02 -8.20
N MET A 139 3.24 1.69 -6.94
CA MET A 139 4.51 2.06 -6.30
C MET A 139 5.75 1.34 -6.86
N LYS A 140 5.57 0.35 -7.75
CA LYS A 140 6.66 -0.25 -8.51
C LYS A 140 7.33 0.75 -9.47
N PHE A 141 6.57 1.70 -10.01
CA PHE A 141 7.02 2.59 -11.07
C PHE A 141 7.23 3.99 -10.50
N THR A 142 8.49 4.42 -10.38
CA THR A 142 8.85 5.71 -9.76
C THR A 142 9.57 6.64 -10.73
N GLY A 143 9.80 6.21 -11.98
CA GLY A 143 10.39 7.06 -13.00
C GLY A 143 9.47 8.21 -13.40
N ASP A 144 10.08 9.32 -13.79
CA ASP A 144 9.39 10.50 -14.32
C ASP A 144 9.11 10.40 -15.83
N ASP A 145 9.49 9.27 -16.45
CA ASP A 145 9.22 9.02 -17.86
C ASP A 145 7.71 8.76 -18.13
N GLU A 146 7.31 8.95 -19.38
CA GLU A 146 5.92 8.80 -19.82
C GLU A 146 5.38 7.39 -19.57
N ALA A 147 6.20 6.35 -19.76
CA ALA A 147 5.76 4.97 -19.57
C ALA A 147 5.49 4.67 -18.09
N SER A 148 6.39 5.09 -17.18
CA SER A 148 6.19 4.98 -15.73
C SER A 148 4.94 5.74 -15.28
N THR A 149 4.72 6.95 -15.78
CA THR A 149 3.54 7.76 -15.44
C THR A 149 2.25 7.12 -15.94
N ARG A 150 2.22 6.65 -17.20
CA ARG A 150 1.08 5.95 -17.79
C ARG A 150 0.74 4.67 -17.02
N LEU A 151 1.74 3.86 -16.66
CA LEU A 151 1.51 2.62 -15.91
C LEU A 151 0.94 2.90 -14.52
N ARG A 152 1.49 3.86 -13.77
CA ARG A 152 0.93 4.26 -12.46
C ARG A 152 -0.55 4.60 -12.55
N GLU A 153 -0.93 5.42 -13.52
CA GLU A 153 -2.31 5.85 -13.68
C GLU A 153 -3.23 4.72 -14.15
N THR A 154 -2.76 3.88 -15.07
CA THR A 154 -3.49 2.68 -15.54
C THR A 154 -3.77 1.71 -14.39
N ILE A 155 -2.76 1.50 -13.54
CA ILE A 155 -2.89 0.64 -12.35
C ILE A 155 -3.86 1.26 -11.37
N ARG A 156 -3.71 2.54 -11.03
CA ARG A 156 -4.56 3.25 -10.06
C ARG A 156 -6.03 3.25 -10.46
N THR A 157 -6.31 3.42 -11.75
CA THR A 157 -7.67 3.52 -12.32
C THR A 157 -8.22 2.19 -12.83
N SER A 158 -7.51 1.08 -12.60
CA SER A 158 -7.98 -0.25 -12.97
C SER A 158 -9.31 -0.58 -12.27
N PRO A 159 -10.27 -1.23 -12.95
CA PRO A 159 -11.58 -1.45 -12.37
C PRO A 159 -11.62 -2.60 -11.36
N THR A 160 -10.54 -3.38 -11.24
CA THR A 160 -10.41 -4.45 -10.24
C THR A 160 -8.96 -4.57 -9.77
N ALA A 161 -8.77 -5.00 -8.52
CA ALA A 161 -7.43 -5.27 -7.98
C ALA A 161 -6.65 -6.30 -8.81
N LEU A 162 -7.35 -7.30 -9.38
CA LEU A 162 -6.73 -8.27 -10.27
C LEU A 162 -6.18 -7.62 -11.56
N LYS A 163 -6.89 -6.66 -12.15
CA LYS A 163 -6.38 -5.89 -13.29
C LYS A 163 -5.21 -5.00 -12.90
N ALA A 164 -5.27 -4.35 -11.74
CA ALA A 164 -4.15 -3.59 -11.20
C ALA A 164 -2.90 -4.47 -11.05
N TRP A 165 -3.05 -5.69 -10.51
CA TRP A 165 -1.99 -6.69 -10.43
C TRP A 165 -1.41 -7.05 -11.80
N TYR A 166 -2.27 -7.34 -12.78
CA TYR A 166 -1.84 -7.65 -14.15
C TYR A 166 -1.03 -6.51 -14.78
N HIS A 167 -1.53 -5.27 -14.72
CA HIS A 167 -0.82 -4.10 -15.22
C HIS A 167 0.51 -3.86 -14.49
N GLY A 168 0.56 -4.13 -13.19
CA GLY A 168 1.78 -4.05 -12.39
C GLY A 168 2.85 -5.11 -12.69
N GLN A 169 2.55 -6.10 -13.54
CA GLN A 169 3.57 -7.02 -14.07
C GLN A 169 4.22 -6.51 -15.37
N SER A 170 3.71 -5.41 -15.95
CA SER A 170 4.26 -4.84 -17.18
C SER A 170 5.74 -4.48 -17.03
N ARG A 171 6.48 -4.61 -18.13
CA ARG A 171 7.89 -4.24 -18.26
C ARG A 171 8.10 -3.10 -19.26
N GLU A 172 7.02 -2.41 -19.65
CA GLU A 172 7.07 -1.20 -20.48
C GLU A 172 7.84 -0.06 -19.80
N ALA A 173 7.88 -0.05 -18.47
CA ALA A 173 8.70 0.85 -17.68
C ALA A 173 9.52 0.06 -16.64
N PRO A 174 10.69 0.57 -16.23
CA PRO A 174 11.50 -0.09 -15.21
C PRO A 174 10.80 -0.06 -13.85
N ILE A 175 10.79 -1.21 -13.17
CA ILE A 175 10.47 -1.25 -11.73
C ILE A 175 11.62 -0.57 -10.98
N ARG A 176 11.29 0.15 -9.91
CA ARG A 176 12.26 0.79 -9.01
C ARG A 176 13.33 -0.21 -8.53
N LYS A 177 14.58 0.24 -8.51
CA LYS A 177 15.75 -0.64 -8.28
C LYS A 177 15.78 -1.27 -6.88
N ASP A 178 15.19 -0.60 -5.91
CA ASP A 178 15.12 -1.04 -4.51
C ASP A 178 13.82 -1.78 -4.18
N TRP A 179 13.05 -2.22 -5.18
CA TRP A 179 11.72 -2.83 -4.99
C TRP A 179 11.73 -3.98 -4.00
N GLU A 180 12.67 -4.91 -4.13
CA GLU A 180 12.75 -6.06 -3.24
C GLU A 180 12.96 -5.67 -1.78
N ARG A 181 13.66 -4.56 -1.53
CA ARG A 181 13.91 -4.03 -0.19
C ARG A 181 12.69 -3.29 0.39
N VAL A 182 11.93 -2.59 -0.44
CA VAL A 182 10.88 -1.67 0.03
C VAL A 182 9.45 -2.20 -0.10
N LYS A 183 9.24 -3.31 -0.80
CA LYS A 183 7.90 -3.86 -1.08
C LYS A 183 7.07 -4.08 0.18
N ALA A 184 7.69 -4.57 1.26
CA ALA A 184 7.00 -4.79 2.54
C ALA A 184 6.53 -3.46 3.17
N SER A 185 7.42 -2.47 3.28
CA SER A 185 7.09 -1.12 3.79
C SER A 185 6.05 -0.39 2.91
N VAL A 186 6.11 -0.59 1.59
CA VAL A 186 5.09 -0.07 0.66
C VAL A 186 3.73 -0.72 0.94
N MET A 187 3.67 -2.05 1.07
CA MET A 187 2.40 -2.71 1.41
C MET A 187 1.88 -2.25 2.77
N TYR A 188 2.76 -2.13 3.78
CA TYR A 188 2.42 -1.57 5.09
C TYR A 188 1.78 -0.19 4.96
N THR A 189 2.36 0.71 4.16
CA THR A 189 1.80 2.07 3.96
C THR A 189 0.36 2.01 3.43
N GLY A 190 0.09 1.14 2.46
CA GLY A 190 -1.27 0.95 1.93
C GLY A 190 -2.23 0.38 2.99
N VAL A 191 -1.82 -0.68 3.70
CA VAL A 191 -2.65 -1.31 4.73
C VAL A 191 -2.92 -0.33 5.89
N ALA A 192 -1.92 0.41 6.34
CA ALA A 192 -2.08 1.43 7.37
C ALA A 192 -3.07 2.53 6.94
N ALA A 193 -2.94 3.06 5.72
CA ALA A 193 -3.86 4.06 5.19
C ALA A 193 -5.30 3.54 5.10
N LYS A 194 -5.48 2.30 4.61
CA LYS A 194 -6.79 1.62 4.56
C LYS A 194 -7.43 1.56 5.94
N PHE A 195 -6.74 1.08 6.97
CA PHE A 195 -7.37 0.96 8.29
C PHE A 195 -7.54 2.33 8.98
N ALA A 196 -6.63 3.28 8.78
CA ALA A 196 -6.75 4.63 9.32
C ALA A 196 -7.98 5.38 8.77
N GLN A 197 -8.30 5.20 7.48
CA GLN A 197 -9.42 5.87 6.82
C GLN A 197 -10.76 5.13 6.95
N HIS A 198 -10.76 3.92 7.51
CA HIS A 198 -11.94 3.07 7.64
C HIS A 198 -12.13 2.57 9.09
N PRO A 199 -12.69 3.39 10.00
CA PRO A 199 -12.78 3.07 11.43
C PRO A 199 -13.51 1.76 11.77
N GLN A 200 -14.50 1.36 10.97
CA GLN A 200 -15.21 0.09 11.15
C GLN A 200 -14.31 -1.12 10.86
N LEU A 201 -13.44 -1.00 9.84
CA LEU A 201 -12.47 -2.04 9.52
C LEU A 201 -11.37 -2.09 10.59
N ALA A 202 -10.91 -0.91 11.07
CA ALA A 202 -9.94 -0.81 12.15
C ALA A 202 -10.45 -1.49 13.44
N ALA A 203 -11.70 -1.21 13.83
CA ALA A 203 -12.32 -1.87 14.97
C ALA A 203 -12.38 -3.40 14.80
N THR A 204 -12.67 -3.88 13.58
CA THR A 204 -12.66 -5.32 13.26
C THR A 204 -11.27 -5.92 13.44
N LEU A 205 -10.22 -5.24 12.97
CA LEU A 205 -8.84 -5.69 13.12
C LEU A 205 -8.38 -5.67 14.58
N VAL A 206 -8.66 -4.60 15.34
CA VAL A 206 -8.33 -4.50 16.77
C VAL A 206 -9.05 -5.57 17.59
N ALA A 207 -10.31 -5.89 17.26
CA ALA A 207 -11.08 -6.95 17.91
C ALA A 207 -10.46 -8.37 17.76
N THR A 208 -9.47 -8.54 16.89
CA THR A 208 -8.68 -9.78 16.80
C THR A 208 -7.73 -9.99 17.99
N GLY A 209 -7.58 -8.98 18.86
CA GLY A 209 -6.81 -9.08 20.09
C GLY A 209 -5.32 -9.11 19.84
N SER A 210 -4.61 -10.06 20.48
CA SER A 210 -3.16 -10.22 20.37
C SER A 210 -2.76 -11.51 19.65
N ASP A 211 -3.70 -12.17 18.96
CA ASP A 211 -3.38 -13.40 18.25
C ASP A 211 -2.44 -13.13 17.09
N ARG A 212 -1.60 -14.13 16.79
CA ARG A 212 -0.84 -14.17 15.54
C ARG A 212 -1.80 -14.20 14.34
N ILE A 213 -1.54 -13.36 13.35
CA ILE A 213 -2.35 -13.28 12.13
C ILE A 213 -1.63 -14.08 11.04
N ARG A 214 -2.27 -15.16 10.59
CA ARG A 214 -1.83 -15.89 9.40
C ARG A 214 -2.63 -15.41 8.19
N ALA A 215 -1.99 -14.64 7.31
CA ALA A 215 -2.62 -14.18 6.08
C ALA A 215 -2.92 -15.36 5.13
N ALA A 216 -3.69 -15.12 4.07
CA ALA A 216 -3.89 -16.13 3.04
C ALA A 216 -2.55 -16.56 2.42
N ILE A 217 -2.53 -17.78 1.87
CA ILE A 217 -1.40 -18.26 1.08
C ILE A 217 -1.16 -17.27 -0.06
N SER A 218 0.11 -17.02 -0.35
CA SER A 218 0.58 -16.11 -1.39
C SER A 218 1.90 -16.66 -1.94
N THR A 219 2.47 -15.99 -2.94
CA THR A 219 3.83 -16.29 -3.43
C THR A 219 4.88 -15.88 -2.41
N ASP A 220 6.05 -16.53 -2.46
CA ASP A 220 7.19 -16.24 -1.58
C ASP A 220 6.77 -16.20 -0.09
N ASP A 221 7.32 -15.26 0.66
CA ASP A 221 7.09 -15.11 2.11
C ASP A 221 5.90 -14.17 2.42
N TRP A 222 5.08 -13.81 1.41
CA TRP A 222 4.00 -12.84 1.58
C TRP A 222 2.90 -13.29 2.54
N GLN A 223 2.73 -14.59 2.76
CA GLN A 223 1.81 -15.08 3.79
C GLN A 223 2.23 -14.60 5.19
N GLU A 224 3.52 -14.63 5.47
CA GLU A 224 4.09 -14.23 6.76
C GLU A 224 4.21 -12.70 6.86
N ILE A 225 4.76 -12.06 5.82
CA ILE A 225 4.91 -10.60 5.77
C ILE A 225 3.56 -9.88 5.91
N ASN A 226 2.51 -10.34 5.22
CA ASN A 226 1.18 -9.74 5.39
C ASN A 226 0.63 -9.95 6.81
N GLY A 227 0.94 -11.08 7.45
CA GLY A 227 0.64 -11.31 8.86
C GLY A 227 1.28 -10.25 9.76
N TYR A 228 2.58 -10.00 9.58
CA TYR A 228 3.32 -8.97 10.32
C TYR A 228 2.77 -7.57 10.06
N ILE A 229 2.49 -7.22 8.81
CA ILE A 229 1.89 -5.92 8.48
C ILE A 229 0.55 -5.72 9.19
N LEU A 230 -0.33 -6.72 9.17
CA LEU A 230 -1.63 -6.66 9.84
C LEU A 230 -1.49 -6.56 11.36
N GLU A 231 -0.55 -7.29 11.95
CA GLU A 231 -0.26 -7.18 13.39
C GLU A 231 0.30 -5.80 13.75
N ARG A 232 1.20 -5.25 12.93
CA ARG A 232 1.77 -3.91 13.17
C ARG A 232 0.69 -2.84 13.14
N VAL A 233 -0.11 -2.83 12.08
CA VAL A 233 -1.23 -1.89 11.95
C VAL A 233 -2.23 -2.06 13.09
N ARG A 234 -2.52 -3.30 13.52
CA ARG A 234 -3.37 -3.56 14.68
C ARG A 234 -2.82 -2.94 15.96
N GLU A 235 -1.54 -3.11 16.25
CA GLU A 235 -0.92 -2.51 17.45
C GLU A 235 -0.90 -0.98 17.37
N GLU A 236 -0.59 -0.41 16.21
CA GLU A 236 -0.58 1.05 16.02
C GLU A 236 -1.98 1.69 16.17
N LEU A 237 -3.04 0.96 15.84
CA LEU A 237 -4.43 1.40 16.01
C LEU A 237 -4.91 1.38 17.47
N LYS A 238 -4.23 0.67 18.37
CA LYS A 238 -4.59 0.67 19.79
C LYS A 238 -4.21 2.00 20.45
N PRO A 239 -4.93 2.42 21.52
CA PRO A 239 -4.47 3.47 22.42
C PRO A 239 -3.05 3.21 22.92
N GLU A 240 -2.24 4.25 23.09
CA GLU A 240 -0.80 4.13 23.41
C GLU A 240 -0.53 3.31 24.67
N ASP A 241 -1.38 3.44 25.68
CA ASP A 241 -1.32 2.69 26.94
C ASP A 241 -1.66 1.19 26.81
N GLN A 242 -2.20 0.78 25.65
CA GLN A 242 -2.60 -0.60 25.35
C GLN A 242 -1.71 -1.28 24.30
N ARG A 243 -0.70 -0.58 23.76
CA ARG A 243 0.19 -1.12 22.73
C ARG A 243 1.23 -2.05 23.34
N ASP A 244 1.45 -3.19 22.69
CA ASP A 244 2.63 -4.02 22.97
C ASP A 244 3.85 -3.43 22.24
N THR A 245 4.62 -2.60 22.95
CA THR A 245 5.77 -1.88 22.37
C THR A 245 6.88 -2.85 21.93
N ALA A 246 7.12 -3.92 22.69
CA ALA A 246 8.14 -4.91 22.35
C ALA A 246 7.76 -5.66 21.07
N ARG A 247 6.49 -6.02 20.92
CA ARG A 247 5.99 -6.62 19.68
C ARG A 247 6.04 -5.64 18.51
N LEU A 248 5.71 -4.37 18.73
CA LEU A 248 5.78 -3.35 17.69
C LEU A 248 7.21 -3.18 17.15
N GLU A 249 8.21 -3.12 18.03
CA GLU A 249 9.62 -3.05 17.64
C GLU A 249 10.08 -4.28 16.85
N GLU A 250 9.63 -5.47 17.24
CA GLU A 250 9.86 -6.71 16.49
C GLU A 250 9.26 -6.63 15.09
N LEU A 251 7.99 -6.24 14.98
CA LEU A 251 7.29 -6.11 13.71
C LEU A 251 7.92 -5.08 12.77
N VAL A 252 8.42 -3.96 13.30
CA VAL A 252 9.16 -2.98 12.52
C VAL A 252 10.44 -3.60 11.95
N ARG A 253 11.18 -4.38 12.74
CA ARG A 253 12.38 -5.08 12.23
C ARG A 253 12.06 -6.12 11.16
N GLU A 254 10.97 -6.88 11.31
CA GLU A 254 10.59 -7.89 10.31
C GLU A 254 10.08 -7.29 8.99
N ILE A 255 9.55 -6.06 9.01
CA ILE A 255 8.99 -5.40 7.82
C ILE A 255 10.02 -4.48 7.13
N ASP A 256 10.80 -3.74 7.92
CA ASP A 256 11.69 -2.68 7.43
C ASP A 256 13.19 -3.04 7.51
N GLY A 257 13.55 -4.17 8.13
CA GLY A 257 14.93 -4.67 8.28
C GLY A 257 15.42 -5.48 7.10
#